data_AF-S0ARK5-F1
#
_entry.id   AF-S0ARK5-F1
#
_cell.length_a   1.000
_cell.length_b   1.000
_cell.length_c   1.000
_cell.angle_alpha   90.00
_cell.angle_beta   90.00
_cell.angle_gamma   90.00
#
_symmetry.space_group_name_H-M   'P 1'
#
loop_
_entity.id
_entity.type
_entity.pdbx_description
1 polymer ?
#
loop_
_entity_poly.entity_id
_entity_poly.type
_entity_poly.pdbx_seq_one_letter_code
_entity_poly.pdbx_strand_id
1 'polypeptide(L)' 'MEILYSNKKAEFGEKEYFIASHEPLYYGLIISPSSDLWSYMVGAGKVECKIENEIRKYLIPYRIDVGENSIFFITADPED' A
#
# COMPACT_ATOMS: atom_id res chain seq x y z
N MET A 1 -1.52 2.77 9.40
CA MET A 1 -0.73 3.28 8.26
C MET A 1 -1.61 4.22 7.46
N GLU A 2 -1.12 5.34 6.94
CA GLU A 2 -1.90 6.20 6.04
C GLU A 2 -1.30 6.15 4.63
N ILE A 3 -2.12 5.97 3.60
CA ILE A 3 -1.72 6.09 2.20
C ILE A 3 -2.17 7.45 1.67
N LEU A 4 -1.24 8.21 1.10
CA LEU A 4 -1.51 9.50 0.47
C LEU A 4 -1.63 9.31 -1.04
N TYR A 5 -2.74 9.73 -1.63
CA TYR A 5 -3.01 9.55 -3.06
C TYR A 5 -3.97 10.62 -3.58
N SER A 6 -3.67 11.24 -4.72
CA SER A 6 -4.58 12.19 -5.40
C SER A 6 -5.20 13.28 -4.47
N ASN A 7 -4.40 13.88 -3.59
CA ASN A 7 -4.84 14.83 -2.54
C ASN A 7 -5.87 14.27 -1.52
N LYS A 8 -6.06 12.95 -1.50
CA LYS A 8 -6.84 12.20 -0.52
C LYS A 8 -5.88 11.42 0.40
N LYS A 9 -6.42 10.93 1.50
CA LYS A 9 -5.75 9.96 2.38
C LYS A 9 -6.65 8.77 2.65
N ALA A 10 -6.06 7.58 2.73
CA ALA A 10 -6.71 6.37 3.18
C ALA A 10 -6.01 5.85 4.44
N GLU A 11 -6.77 5.70 5.51
CA GLU A 11 -6.27 5.15 6.77
C GLU A 11 -6.48 3.64 6.77
N PHE A 12 -5.42 2.89 7.10
CA PHE A 12 -5.43 1.44 7.22
C PHE A 12 -5.34 1.04 8.69
N GLY A 13 -6.36 0.33 9.17
CA GLY A 13 -6.42 -0.30 10.48
C GLY A 13 -5.69 -1.65 10.53
N GLU A 14 -5.57 -2.23 11.72
CA GLU A 14 -4.78 -3.47 11.99
C GLU A 14 -5.18 -4.69 11.13
N LYS A 15 -6.39 -4.70 10.56
CA LYS A 15 -6.88 -5.82 9.72
C LYS A 15 -6.75 -5.57 8.22
N GLU A 16 -6.36 -4.36 7.83
CA GLU A 16 -6.31 -3.93 6.43
C GLU A 16 -4.88 -3.93 5.89
N TYR A 17 -3.88 -4.19 6.74
CA TYR A 17 -2.51 -4.42 6.32
C TYR A 17 -1.80 -5.40 7.25
N PHE A 18 -0.71 -5.99 6.76
CA PHE A 18 0.15 -6.89 7.52
C PHE A 18 1.60 -6.81 7.03
N ILE A 19 2.54 -7.27 7.83
CA ILE A 19 3.93 -7.45 7.39
C ILE A 19 4.02 -8.80 6.66
N ALA A 20 4.30 -8.75 5.37
CA ALA A 20 4.44 -9.93 4.52
C ALA A 20 5.85 -10.55 4.61
N SER A 21 6.87 -9.71 4.86
CA SER A 21 8.26 -10.12 5.09
C SER A 21 8.96 -9.05 5.91
N HIS A 22 9.87 -9.45 6.79
CA HIS A 22 10.70 -8.52 7.57
C HIS A 22 12.03 -8.20 6.87
N GLU A 23 12.61 -9.15 6.15
CA GLU A 23 13.90 -9.00 5.46
C GLU A 23 13.89 -9.73 4.10
N PRO A 24 13.81 -9.01 2.97
CA PRO A 24 13.50 -7.57 2.85
C PRO A 24 12.12 -7.20 3.40
N LEU A 25 11.94 -5.96 3.83
CA LEU A 25 10.68 -5.47 4.40
C LEU A 25 9.61 -5.35 3.31
N TYR A 26 8.49 -6.05 3.51
CA TYR A 26 7.30 -5.95 2.68
C TYR A 26 6.05 -5.83 3.55
N TYR A 27 5.18 -4.91 3.17
CA TYR A 27 3.81 -4.84 3.70
C TYR A 27 2.84 -5.37 2.66
N GLY A 28 1.82 -6.10 3.10
CA GLY A 28 0.62 -6.40 2.30
C GLY A 28 -0.51 -5.46 2.71
N LEU A 29 -1.12 -4.76 1.76
CA LEU A 29 -2.27 -3.89 1.94
C LEU A 29 -3.49 -4.55 1.29
N ILE A 30 -4.56 -4.76 2.06
CA ILE A 30 -5.80 -5.37 1.59
C ILE A 30 -6.74 -4.25 1.18
N ILE A 31 -7.11 -4.19 -0.10
CA ILE A 31 -7.91 -3.11 -0.67
C ILE A 31 -9.03 -3.69 -1.53
N SER A 32 -10.26 -3.25 -1.25
CA SER A 32 -11.42 -3.58 -2.08
C SER A 32 -11.31 -2.94 -3.48
N PRO A 33 -11.58 -3.67 -4.58
CA PRO A 33 -11.66 -3.13 -5.93
C PRO A 33 -12.69 -2.02 -6.12
N SER A 34 -13.70 -1.95 -5.26
CA SER A 34 -14.68 -0.86 -5.27
C SER A 34 -14.13 0.47 -4.72
N SER A 35 -12.94 0.46 -4.13
CA SER A 35 -12.29 1.65 -3.60
C SER A 35 -11.60 2.47 -4.70
N ASP A 36 -11.76 3.79 -4.67
CA ASP A 36 -10.97 4.73 -5.48
C ASP A 36 -9.45 4.49 -5.31
N LEU A 37 -9.02 4.10 -4.10
CA LEU A 37 -7.63 3.80 -3.81
C LEU A 37 -7.13 2.62 -4.63
N TRP A 38 -7.95 1.59 -4.83
CA TRP A 38 -7.57 0.43 -5.62
C TRP A 38 -7.20 0.86 -7.04
N SER A 39 -8.06 1.65 -7.68
CA SER A 39 -7.83 2.15 -9.04
C SER A 39 -6.54 2.95 -9.16
N TYR A 40 -6.22 3.74 -8.14
CA TYR A 40 -4.94 4.44 -8.05
C TYR A 40 -3.76 3.46 -7.93
N MET A 41 -3.81 2.52 -6.97
CA MET A 41 -2.73 1.60 -6.67
C MET A 41 -2.37 0.69 -7.85
N VAL A 42 -3.34 0.32 -8.70
CA VAL A 42 -3.09 -0.47 -9.91
C VAL A 42 -2.20 0.25 -10.93
N GLY A 43 -2.30 1.57 -11.04
CA GLY A 43 -1.56 2.36 -12.02
C GLY A 43 -0.32 3.07 -11.47
N ALA A 44 -0.21 3.24 -10.15
CA ALA A 44 0.76 4.16 -9.56
C ALA A 44 2.20 3.64 -9.59
N GLY A 45 2.43 2.34 -9.42
CA GLY A 45 3.77 1.72 -9.34
C GLY A 45 4.59 2.09 -8.10
N LYS A 46 4.35 3.27 -7.51
CA LYS A 46 4.86 3.73 -6.21
C LYS A 46 3.74 4.42 -5.43
N VAL A 47 3.87 4.51 -4.11
CA VAL A 47 2.89 5.14 -3.21
C VAL A 47 3.58 5.82 -2.04
N GLU A 48 3.04 6.96 -1.60
CA GLU A 48 3.49 7.64 -0.38
C GLU A 48 2.71 7.11 0.82
N CYS A 49 3.44 6.58 1.80
CA CYS A 49 2.89 6.06 3.03
C CYS A 49 3.36 6.94 4.18
N LYS A 50 2.42 7.34 5.05
CA LYS A 50 2.72 7.94 6.34
C LYS A 50 2.64 6.88 7.42
N ILE A 51 3.75 6.65 8.10
CA ILE A 51 3.87 5.78 9.27
C ILE A 51 4.34 6.68 10.41
N GLU A 52 3.54 6.75 11.47
CA GLU A 52 3.73 7.71 12.57
C GLU A 52 3.77 9.16 12.04
N ASN A 53 4.95 9.81 12.08
CA ASN A 53 5.16 11.19 11.64
C ASN A 53 6.05 11.30 10.40
N GLU A 54 6.42 10.19 9.77
CA GLU A 54 7.27 10.18 8.58
C GLU A 54 6.47 9.76 7.35
N ILE A 55 6.65 10.52 6.26
CA ILE A 55 6.16 10.16 4.93
C ILE A 55 7.32 9.55 4.18
N ARG A 56 7.12 8.34 3.64
CA ARG A 56 8.12 7.61 2.83
C ARG A 56 7.48 7.06 1.58
N LYS A 57 8.26 6.93 0.50
CA LYS A 57 7.83 6.28 -0.74
C LYS A 57 8.06 4.78 -0.67
N TYR A 58 7.08 4.06 -1.16
CA TYR A 58 7.13 2.61 -1.31
C TYR A 58 6.85 2.24 -2.76
N LEU A 59 7.58 1.26 -3.27
CA LEU A 59 7.29 0.61 -4.54
C LEU A 59 6.10 -0.33 -4.38
N ILE A 60 5.33 -0.54 -5.46
CA ILE A 60 4.25 -1.55 -5.54
C ILE A 60 4.67 -2.66 -6.51
N PRO A 61 5.58 -3.57 -6.12
CA PRO A 61 6.13 -4.56 -7.05
C PRO A 61 5.16 -5.69 -7.42
N TYR A 62 4.17 -5.99 -6.57
CA TYR A 62 3.23 -7.08 -6.84
C TYR A 62 1.84 -6.83 -6.27
N ARG A 63 0.86 -7.43 -6.95
CA ARG A 63 -0.54 -7.47 -6.56
C ARG A 63 -1.05 -8.91 -6.71
N ILE A 64 -1.84 -9.36 -5.74
CA ILE A 64 -2.57 -10.63 -5.84
C ILE A 64 -4.05 -10.33 -5.63
N ASP A 65 -4.90 -10.82 -6.52
CA ASP A 65 -6.35 -10.70 -6.40
C ASP A 65 -6.88 -11.93 -5.64
N VAL A 66 -7.58 -11.70 -4.52
CA VAL A 66 -8.06 -12.74 -3.59
C VAL A 66 -9.54 -12.53 -3.31
N GLY A 67 -10.38 -13.30 -4.01
CA GLY A 67 -11.83 -13.19 -3.91
C GLY A 67 -12.30 -11.78 -4.30
N GLU A 68 -12.93 -11.08 -3.35
CA GLU A 68 -13.45 -9.73 -3.55
C GLU A 68 -12.44 -8.62 -3.22
N ASN A 69 -11.19 -8.96 -2.85
CA ASN A 69 -10.16 -7.99 -2.49
C ASN A 69 -8.89 -8.17 -3.33
N SER A 70 -8.04 -7.15 -3.36
CA SER A 70 -6.66 -7.28 -3.82
C SER A 70 -5.69 -7.01 -2.68
N ILE A 71 -4.61 -7.78 -2.64
CA ILE A 71 -3.48 -7.55 -1.76
C ILE A 71 -2.39 -6.88 -2.59
N PHE A 72 -2.15 -5.60 -2.32
CA PHE A 72 -1.01 -4.87 -2.88
C PHE A 72 0.16 -5.02 -1.94
N PHE A 73 1.30 -5.42 -2.48
CA PHE A 73 2.49 -5.50 -1.68
C PHE A 73 3.41 -4.35 -1.97
N ILE A 74 3.89 -3.75 -0.90
CA ILE A 74 4.70 -2.55 -0.96
C ILE A 74 6.01 -2.74 -0.19
N THR A 75 7.08 -2.14 -0.70
CA THR A 75 8.42 -2.17 -0.09
C THR A 75 9.12 -0.84 -0.22
N ALA A 76 10.08 -0.56 0.64
CA ALA A 76 10.79 0.71 0.65
C ALA A 76 11.40 0.99 -0.74
N ASP A 77 11.24 2.24 -1.21
CA ASP A 77 11.90 2.69 -2.42
C ASP A 77 13.38 2.98 -2.11
N PRO A 78 14.35 2.27 -2.70
CA PRO A 78 15.77 2.47 -2.40
C PRO A 78 16.32 3.84 -2.85
N GLU A 79 15.54 4.59 -3.63
CA GLU A 79 15.90 5.92 -4.15
C GLU A 79 15.28 7.09 -3.35
N ASP A 80 14.52 6.82 -2.29
CA ASP A 80 13.85 7.84 -1.45
C ASP A 80 14.77 8.54 -0.45
#